data_AF-A0A372RD02-F1
#
_entry.id   AF-A0A372RD02-F1
#
_cell.length_a   1.000
_cell.length_b   1.000
_cell.length_c   1.000
_cell.angle_alpha   90.00
_cell.angle_beta   90.00
_cell.angle_gamma   90.00
#
_symmetry.space_group_name_H-M   'P 1'
#
loop_
_entity.id
_entity.type
_entity.pdbx_description
1 polymer ?
#
loop_
_entity_poly.entity_id
_entity_poly.type
_entity_poly.pdbx_seq_one_letter_code
_entity_poly.pdbx_strand_id
1 'polypeptide(L)'
;MMKLKKKDAEYSKTLPPELIRSIVLYLKNDKKSLHSCLLVSRNWCRETVDLLWRQPFRFLYTCNNINSSVLAQFTNPNLNNQCHCSNVKRQYQATNLLMTYLSIKHGIITFDYFEFLRVLDLHELYCAIKDWNQWNNFNEDNFSPLTFKSIMRHFFTNTPNLKILSLDTKFISYKINNKNPCSFLVKLDNYDKDDDDNDYYFSYYDHYILELLIKETKFPDTIQFFINLTELVLIIKESKYKIFSSLSQICHNIQKLIVKVNFPTYVSCGFGMMQGIISEVNHLASLIRSQHNLVHFELFDIPETGINKILESLKESQHNSLKTLILNNALISYNNSTILFYLKYLQNLQELKFNKCICNRNIFYNNKFNKIDIFDEEKNYEEGLWLPNLKYLQVDYIDENEVEFKDLSLFLSSILIKCSPLITVNS
;
A
#
# COMPACT_ATOMS: atom_id res chain seq x y z
N MET A 1 9.60 8.95 71.68
CA MET A 1 10.78 8.89 70.77
C MET A 1 10.55 7.77 69.75
N MET A 2 9.93 8.09 68.61
CA MET A 2 9.72 7.15 67.50
C MET A 2 10.26 7.87 66.25
N LYS A 3 11.45 7.46 65.81
CA LYS A 3 12.10 8.03 64.63
C LYS A 3 11.32 7.61 63.38
N LEU A 4 10.67 8.56 62.71
CA LEU A 4 10.31 8.44 61.30
C LEU A 4 11.60 8.18 60.51
N LYS A 5 11.81 6.94 60.07
CA LYS A 5 12.83 6.64 59.06
C LYS A 5 12.43 7.38 57.80
N LYS A 6 13.18 8.45 57.45
CA LYS A 6 13.25 8.94 56.08
C LYS A 6 13.60 7.73 55.21
N LYS A 7 12.68 7.33 54.32
CA LYS A 7 13.02 6.48 53.18
C LYS A 7 13.97 7.30 52.34
N ASP A 8 15.23 6.89 52.29
CA ASP A 8 16.16 7.36 51.28
C ASP A 8 15.48 7.09 49.92
N ALA A 9 15.23 8.16 49.16
CA ALA A 9 14.76 8.06 47.81
C ALA A 9 15.91 7.50 46.98
N GLU A 10 16.01 6.17 46.98
CA GLU A 10 16.82 5.43 46.04
C GLU A 10 16.33 5.84 44.65
N TYR A 11 17.14 6.64 43.94
CA TYR A 11 16.88 7.07 42.57
C TYR A 11 16.68 5.79 41.75
N SER A 12 15.42 5.40 41.51
CA SER A 12 15.16 4.33 40.56
C SER A 12 15.64 4.85 39.21
N LYS A 13 16.74 4.27 38.73
CA LYS A 13 17.33 4.57 37.42
C LYS A 13 16.35 4.07 36.35
N THR A 14 15.26 4.80 36.16
CA THR A 14 14.33 4.54 35.07
C THR A 14 14.98 5.00 33.78
N LEU A 15 14.95 4.15 32.74
CA LEU A 15 15.42 4.57 31.43
C LEU A 15 14.63 5.80 30.97
N PRO A 16 15.29 6.82 30.40
CA PRO A 16 14.61 7.93 29.73
C PRO A 16 13.62 7.42 28.67
N PRO A 17 12.44 8.04 28.52
CA PRO A 17 11.44 7.66 27.51
C PRO A 17 12.00 7.55 26.09
N GLU A 18 12.96 8.38 25.73
CA GLU A 18 13.60 8.39 24.42
C GLU A 18 14.33 7.07 24.14
N LEU A 19 15.02 6.53 25.14
CA LEU A 19 15.71 5.24 25.02
C LEU A 19 14.70 4.07 25.03
N ILE A 20 13.63 4.18 25.82
CA ILE A 20 12.53 3.19 25.82
C ILE A 20 11.91 3.09 24.42
N ARG A 21 11.63 4.22 23.78
CA ARG A 21 11.06 4.27 22.44
C ARG A 21 11.96 3.58 21.42
N SER A 22 13.27 3.82 21.45
CA SER A 22 14.23 3.13 20.57
C SER A 22 14.20 1.61 20.78
N ILE A 23 14.14 1.13 22.02
CA ILE A 23 14.06 -0.31 22.32
C ILE A 23 12.74 -0.90 21.82
N VAL A 24 11.61 -0.24 22.10
CA VAL A 24 10.28 -0.67 21.64
C VAL A 24 10.21 -0.75 20.10
N LEU A 25 10.79 0.24 19.40
CA LEU A 25 10.87 0.24 17.94
C LEU A 25 11.75 -0.90 17.39
N TYR A 26 12.83 -1.24 18.09
CA TYR A 26 13.64 -2.41 17.74
C TYR A 26 12.83 -3.71 17.87
N LEU A 27 11.96 -3.80 18.88
CA LEU A 27 11.10 -4.96 19.15
C LEU A 27 9.80 -4.99 18.32
N LYS A 28 9.59 -4.06 17.36
CA LYS A 28 8.30 -3.88 16.64
C LYS A 28 7.69 -5.12 15.99
N ASN A 29 8.51 -6.12 15.67
CA ASN A 29 8.09 -7.36 15.03
C ASN A 29 7.95 -8.55 16.02
N ASP A 30 8.41 -8.40 17.26
CA ASP A 30 8.29 -9.41 18.30
C ASP A 30 7.09 -9.11 19.21
N LYS A 31 5.93 -9.64 18.84
CA LYS A 31 4.67 -9.47 19.59
C LYS A 31 4.80 -9.93 21.06
N LYS A 32 5.63 -10.94 21.36
CA LYS A 32 5.80 -11.47 22.72
C LYS A 32 6.62 -10.50 23.59
N SER A 33 7.70 -9.97 23.03
CA SER A 33 8.51 -8.98 23.72
C SER A 33 7.74 -7.66 23.91
N LEU A 34 6.97 -7.22 22.92
CA LEU A 34 6.08 -6.06 23.06
C LEU A 34 5.03 -6.28 24.15
N HIS A 35 4.39 -7.45 24.22
CA HIS A 35 3.47 -7.74 25.33
C HIS A 35 4.16 -7.62 26.69
N SER A 36 5.38 -8.10 26.82
CA SER A 36 6.16 -7.98 28.06
C SER A 36 6.47 -6.52 28.40
N CYS A 37 6.78 -5.68 27.40
CA CYS A 37 7.04 -4.25 27.56
C CYS A 37 5.84 -3.50 28.17
N LEU A 38 4.60 -3.89 27.84
CA LEU A 38 3.39 -3.30 28.42
C LEU A 38 3.34 -3.39 29.95
N LEU A 39 3.99 -4.41 30.52
CA LEU A 39 3.92 -4.74 31.95
C LEU A 39 5.09 -4.16 32.77
N VAL A 40 6.10 -3.56 32.11
CA VAL A 40 7.33 -3.11 32.79
C VAL A 40 7.08 -1.86 33.64
N SER A 41 6.52 -0.79 33.06
CA SER A 41 6.21 0.46 33.76
C SER A 41 5.29 1.34 32.91
N ARG A 42 4.82 2.47 33.44
CA ARG A 42 3.95 3.41 32.70
C ARG A 42 4.58 3.94 31.41
N ASN A 43 5.87 4.28 31.43
CA ASN A 43 6.56 4.80 30.24
C ASN A 43 6.70 3.71 29.16
N TRP A 44 7.11 2.49 29.55
CA TRP A 44 7.18 1.36 28.63
C TRP A 44 5.81 0.99 28.06
N CYS A 45 4.76 1.01 28.89
CA CYS A 45 3.40 0.80 28.45
C CYS A 45 2.99 1.85 27.41
N ARG A 46 3.19 3.14 27.69
CA ARG A 46 2.84 4.23 26.76
C ARG A 46 3.52 4.09 25.39
N GLU A 47 4.84 3.90 25.37
CA GLU A 47 5.60 3.78 24.11
C GLU A 47 5.24 2.50 23.32
N THR A 48 4.89 1.42 24.04
CA THR A 48 4.48 0.16 23.44
C THR A 48 3.05 0.20 22.92
N VAL A 49 2.12 0.82 23.66
CA VAL A 49 0.73 1.02 23.23
C VAL A 49 0.70 1.87 21.96
N ASP A 50 1.45 2.97 21.89
CA ASP A 50 1.57 3.79 20.67
C ASP A 50 1.95 2.93 19.45
N LEU A 51 2.92 2.02 19.62
CA LEU A 51 3.37 1.16 18.53
C LEU A 51 2.35 0.08 18.15
N LEU A 52 1.75 -0.60 19.14
CA LEU A 52 0.78 -1.68 18.90
C LEU A 52 -0.53 -1.18 18.30
N TRP A 53 -1.00 -0.01 18.76
CA TRP A 53 -2.24 0.62 18.32
C TRP A 53 -2.07 1.52 17.10
N ARG A 54 -0.83 1.63 16.57
CA ARG A 54 -0.54 2.31 15.30
C ARG A 54 -1.33 1.73 14.12
N GLN A 55 -1.48 0.41 14.08
CA GLN A 55 -2.08 -0.35 12.98
C GLN A 55 -2.61 -1.70 13.51
N PRO A 56 -3.62 -1.69 14.40
CA PRO A 56 -4.00 -2.85 15.22
C PRO A 56 -4.64 -3.97 14.39
N PHE A 57 -5.41 -3.65 13.36
CA PHE A 57 -6.06 -4.66 12.52
C PHE A 57 -5.05 -5.57 11.80
N ARG A 58 -3.94 -5.01 11.31
CA ARG A 58 -2.82 -5.77 10.73
C ARG A 58 -2.27 -6.82 11.67
N PHE A 59 -2.27 -6.58 12.99
CA PHE A 59 -1.79 -7.54 13.97
C PHE A 59 -2.72 -8.76 14.13
N LEU A 60 -4.03 -8.60 13.89
CA LEU A 60 -5.01 -9.68 13.90
C LEU A 60 -4.80 -10.63 12.72
N TYR A 61 -4.47 -10.06 11.57
CA TYR A 61 -4.43 -10.77 10.29
C TYR A 61 -3.02 -11.08 9.77
N THR A 62 -2.03 -11.11 10.66
CA THR A 62 -0.65 -11.51 10.35
C THR A 62 -0.09 -12.52 11.34
N CYS A 63 0.77 -13.42 10.86
CA CYS A 63 1.65 -14.19 11.74
C CYS A 63 3.11 -14.18 11.29
N ASN A 64 3.98 -14.47 12.27
CA ASN A 64 5.44 -14.48 12.11
C ASN A 64 5.97 -15.83 11.60
N ASN A 65 5.18 -16.91 11.72
CA ASN A 65 5.61 -18.24 11.30
C ASN A 65 5.23 -18.50 9.84
N ILE A 66 6.24 -18.57 8.99
CA ILE A 66 6.21 -19.50 7.86
C ILE A 66 6.50 -20.86 8.48
N ASN A 67 5.72 -21.90 8.18
CA ASN A 67 6.20 -23.26 8.43
C ASN A 67 7.47 -23.43 7.61
N SER A 68 8.62 -23.27 8.25
CA SER A 68 9.94 -23.41 7.64
C SER A 68 10.20 -24.90 7.38
N SER A 69 9.61 -25.45 6.33
CA SER A 69 10.35 -26.43 5.54
C SER A 69 11.10 -25.65 4.46
N VAL A 70 12.38 -25.38 4.72
CA VAL A 70 13.33 -24.80 3.76
C VAL A 70 13.33 -25.59 2.42
N LEU A 71 12.90 -26.85 2.45
CA LEU A 71 12.68 -27.71 1.28
C LEU A 71 11.53 -27.27 0.36
N ALA A 72 10.45 -26.65 0.85
CA ALA A 72 9.29 -26.32 0.01
C ALA A 72 9.55 -25.15 -0.96
N GLN A 73 10.49 -24.24 -0.61
CA GLN A 73 10.83 -23.08 -1.44
C GLN A 73 11.59 -23.46 -2.73
N PHE A 74 12.30 -24.60 -2.72
CA PHE A 74 13.07 -25.06 -3.89
C PHE A 74 12.26 -25.98 -4.82
N THR A 75 11.18 -26.59 -4.33
CA THR A 75 10.44 -27.60 -5.10
C THR A 75 9.14 -27.10 -5.72
N ASN A 76 8.56 -25.98 -5.26
CA ASN A 76 7.38 -25.40 -5.90
C ASN A 76 7.08 -23.94 -5.46
N PRO A 77 7.23 -22.93 -6.33
CA PRO A 77 6.88 -21.54 -6.00
C PRO A 77 5.38 -21.31 -5.74
N ASN A 78 4.53 -22.29 -6.06
CA ASN A 78 3.06 -22.25 -5.86
C ASN A 78 2.58 -22.89 -4.55
N LEU A 79 3.48 -23.43 -3.70
CA LEU A 79 3.11 -23.92 -2.38
C LEU A 79 2.96 -22.74 -1.42
N ASN A 80 1.72 -22.28 -1.26
CA ASN A 80 1.33 -21.22 -0.35
C ASN A 80 1.86 -21.54 1.07
N ASN A 81 2.90 -20.81 1.49
CA ASN A 81 3.34 -20.67 2.88
C ASN A 81 2.28 -19.92 3.70
N GLN A 82 1.06 -20.46 3.74
CA GLN A 82 -0.11 -19.77 4.25
C GLN A 82 -0.09 -19.76 5.77
N CYS A 83 -0.05 -18.56 6.33
CA CYS A 83 -0.19 -18.33 7.74
C CYS A 83 -1.60 -18.78 8.21
N HIS A 84 -1.73 -19.90 8.94
CA HIS A 84 -3.03 -20.31 9.47
C HIS A 84 -3.32 -19.67 10.82
N CYS A 85 -4.25 -18.71 10.81
CA CYS A 85 -4.71 -18.02 12.01
C CYS A 85 -5.99 -18.69 12.54
N SER A 86 -6.02 -19.04 13.83
CA SER A 86 -7.20 -19.63 14.46
C SER A 86 -8.42 -18.71 14.33
N ASN A 87 -9.52 -19.24 13.77
CA ASN A 87 -10.77 -18.50 13.58
C ASN A 87 -11.32 -17.99 14.92
N VAL A 88 -11.44 -18.87 15.92
CA VAL A 88 -11.98 -18.54 17.25
C VAL A 88 -11.15 -17.43 17.91
N LYS A 89 -9.81 -17.56 17.88
CA LYS A 89 -8.92 -16.55 18.46
C LYS A 89 -9.04 -15.21 17.75
N ARG A 90 -9.07 -15.23 16.41
CA ARG A 90 -9.19 -14.02 15.58
C ARG A 90 -10.51 -13.30 15.81
N GLN A 91 -11.63 -14.04 15.82
CA GLN A 91 -12.96 -13.53 16.10
C GLN A 91 -13.04 -12.87 17.48
N TYR A 92 -12.61 -13.58 18.53
CA TYR A 92 -12.52 -13.02 19.88
C TYR A 92 -11.66 -11.76 19.96
N GLN A 93 -10.50 -11.75 19.30
CA GLN A 93 -9.59 -10.60 19.30
C GLN A 93 -10.16 -9.40 18.51
N ALA A 94 -10.82 -9.64 17.38
CA ALA A 94 -11.52 -8.61 16.62
C ALA A 94 -12.67 -8.01 17.44
N THR A 95 -13.41 -8.86 18.17
CA THR A 95 -14.45 -8.43 19.11
C THR A 95 -13.88 -7.50 20.17
N ASN A 96 -12.85 -7.93 20.89
CA ASN A 96 -12.23 -7.09 21.92
C ASN A 96 -11.64 -5.78 21.36
N LEU A 97 -11.05 -5.82 20.16
CA LEU A 97 -10.47 -4.64 19.52
C LEU A 97 -11.54 -3.59 19.20
N LEU A 98 -12.60 -3.98 18.52
CA LEU A 98 -13.69 -3.07 18.18
C LEU A 98 -14.45 -2.61 19.43
N MET A 99 -14.60 -3.46 20.45
CA MET A 99 -15.21 -3.09 21.73
C MET A 99 -14.39 -1.97 22.35
N THR A 100 -13.06 -2.10 22.33
CA THR A 100 -12.16 -1.08 22.88
C THR A 100 -12.33 0.28 22.18
N TYR A 101 -12.54 0.30 20.86
CA TYR A 101 -12.82 1.53 20.13
C TYR A 101 -14.23 2.08 20.37
N LEU A 102 -15.25 1.22 20.49
CA LEU A 102 -16.66 1.62 20.58
C LEU A 102 -17.12 1.94 22.01
N SER A 103 -16.57 1.26 23.02
CA SER A 103 -16.91 1.41 24.44
C SER A 103 -16.29 2.65 25.11
N ILE A 104 -15.64 3.53 24.33
CA ILE A 104 -15.05 4.80 24.79
C ILE A 104 -16.09 5.73 25.47
N LYS A 105 -17.40 5.45 25.34
CA LYS A 105 -18.45 6.19 26.02
C LYS A 105 -18.78 5.75 27.47
N HIS A 106 -18.27 4.62 27.98
CA HIS A 106 -18.77 4.01 29.24
C HIS A 106 -17.73 3.75 30.35
N GLY A 107 -16.70 4.59 30.49
CA GLY A 107 -15.97 4.76 31.76
C GLY A 107 -14.66 3.96 31.95
N ILE A 108 -13.66 4.70 32.46
CA ILE A 108 -12.26 4.35 32.77
C ILE A 108 -11.50 3.68 31.61
N ILE A 109 -11.22 4.47 30.58
CA ILE A 109 -10.25 4.09 29.55
C ILE A 109 -8.87 4.54 30.01
N THR A 110 -7.88 3.66 29.90
CA THR A 110 -6.49 4.00 30.25
C THR A 110 -5.85 4.93 29.21
N PHE A 111 -6.31 4.90 27.96
CA PHE A 111 -5.83 5.73 26.86
C PHE A 111 -6.93 6.03 25.83
N ASP A 112 -6.85 7.17 25.14
CA ASP A 112 -7.62 7.37 23.92
C ASP A 112 -6.97 6.61 22.76
N TYR A 113 -7.47 5.40 22.48
CA TYR A 113 -6.88 4.53 21.46
C TYR A 113 -6.99 5.07 20.03
N PHE A 114 -7.91 6.00 19.78
CA PHE A 114 -7.97 6.66 18.47
C PHE A 114 -6.80 7.61 18.24
N GLU A 115 -6.20 8.17 19.29
CA GLU A 115 -5.01 9.03 19.16
C GLU A 115 -3.80 8.26 18.62
N PHE A 116 -3.71 6.95 18.87
CA PHE A 116 -2.59 6.13 18.41
C PHE A 116 -2.78 5.58 17.00
N LEU A 117 -4.01 5.52 16.48
CA LEU A 117 -4.26 4.94 15.17
C LEU A 117 -3.63 5.81 14.07
N ARG A 118 -2.67 5.24 13.33
CA ARG A 118 -1.98 5.94 12.21
C ARG A 118 -2.30 5.34 10.86
N VAL A 119 -2.65 4.05 10.82
CA VAL A 119 -2.95 3.35 9.58
C VAL A 119 -4.24 2.59 9.68
N LEU A 120 -5.11 2.80 8.71
CA LEU A 120 -6.38 2.12 8.57
C LEU A 120 -6.44 1.47 7.19
N ASP A 121 -6.48 0.14 7.20
CA ASP A 121 -6.80 -0.64 6.01
C ASP A 121 -8.28 -1.04 6.05
N LEU A 122 -9.03 -0.65 5.01
CA LEU A 122 -10.47 -0.84 4.95
C LEU A 122 -10.86 -2.30 4.74
N HIS A 123 -10.01 -3.11 4.09
CA HIS A 123 -10.25 -4.55 3.94
C HIS A 123 -10.08 -5.27 5.28
N GLU A 124 -9.04 -4.91 6.04
CA GLU A 124 -8.84 -5.45 7.40
C GLU A 124 -9.93 -5.01 8.37
N LEU A 125 -10.36 -3.74 8.32
CA LEU A 125 -11.48 -3.25 9.12
C LEU A 125 -12.77 -4.02 8.80
N TYR A 126 -13.04 -4.24 7.50
CA TYR A 126 -14.20 -5.01 7.05
C TYR A 126 -14.15 -6.44 7.61
N CYS A 127 -12.99 -7.10 7.52
CA CYS A 127 -12.79 -8.43 8.09
C CYS A 127 -13.01 -8.44 9.60
N ALA A 128 -12.57 -7.42 10.33
CA ALA A 128 -12.74 -7.34 11.78
C ALA A 128 -14.22 -7.21 12.18
N ILE A 129 -15.00 -6.45 11.41
CA ILE A 129 -16.44 -6.32 11.61
C ILE A 129 -17.16 -7.62 11.29
N LYS A 130 -16.74 -8.33 10.23
CA LYS A 130 -17.26 -9.67 9.92
C LYS A 130 -16.97 -10.66 11.05
N ASP A 131 -15.73 -10.69 11.54
CA ASP A 131 -15.30 -11.54 12.64
C ASP A 131 -16.06 -11.24 13.95
N TRP A 132 -16.30 -9.96 14.26
CA TRP A 132 -17.15 -9.52 15.36
C TRP A 132 -18.57 -10.07 15.23
N ASN A 133 -19.19 -9.87 14.06
CA ASN A 133 -20.58 -10.26 13.84
C ASN A 133 -20.73 -11.79 13.95
N GLN A 134 -19.74 -12.54 13.47
CA GLN A 134 -19.70 -13.98 13.65
C GLN A 134 -19.59 -14.37 15.13
N TRP A 135 -18.66 -13.76 15.89
CA TRP A 135 -18.50 -14.05 17.32
C TRP A 135 -19.79 -13.83 18.10
N ASN A 136 -20.48 -12.71 17.90
CA ASN A 136 -21.68 -12.39 18.67
C ASN A 136 -22.91 -13.18 18.22
N ASN A 137 -23.03 -13.50 16.92
CA ASN A 137 -24.10 -14.38 16.46
C ASN A 137 -24.03 -15.79 17.10
N PHE A 138 -22.83 -16.27 17.46
CA PHE A 138 -22.69 -17.52 18.20
C PHE A 138 -22.97 -17.39 19.71
N ASN A 139 -22.88 -16.19 20.29
CA ASN A 139 -22.89 -15.98 21.74
C ASN A 139 -24.12 -15.23 22.27
N GLU A 140 -24.90 -14.55 21.42
CA GLU A 140 -26.04 -13.72 21.82
C GLU A 140 -27.27 -13.96 20.92
N ASP A 141 -28.41 -14.32 21.52
CA ASP A 141 -29.65 -14.66 20.81
C ASP A 141 -30.37 -13.46 20.16
N ASN A 142 -30.00 -12.21 20.50
CA ASN A 142 -30.63 -10.97 20.01
C ASN A 142 -29.60 -9.91 19.54
N PHE A 143 -28.59 -10.35 18.80
CA PHE A 143 -27.51 -9.46 18.33
C PHE A 143 -27.91 -8.63 17.09
N SER A 144 -27.72 -7.30 17.17
CA SER A 144 -27.80 -6.41 16.00
C SER A 144 -26.41 -6.25 15.38
N PRO A 145 -26.21 -6.65 14.10
CA PRO A 145 -24.90 -6.66 13.48
C PRO A 145 -24.33 -5.25 13.32
N LEU A 146 -23.03 -5.13 13.59
CA LEU A 146 -22.28 -3.92 13.26
C LEU A 146 -22.27 -3.76 11.74
N THR A 147 -22.64 -2.56 11.29
CA THR A 147 -22.62 -2.19 9.88
C THR A 147 -21.31 -1.52 9.54
N PHE A 148 -20.67 -1.95 8.45
CA PHE A 148 -19.40 -1.38 7.99
C PHE A 148 -19.48 0.14 7.82
N LYS A 149 -20.55 0.65 7.22
CA LYS A 149 -20.82 2.08 7.05
C LYS A 149 -20.71 2.88 8.36
N SER A 150 -21.39 2.42 9.41
CA SER A 150 -21.43 3.16 10.68
C SER A 150 -20.09 3.16 11.39
N ILE A 151 -19.39 2.01 11.37
CA ILE A 151 -18.06 1.89 11.96
C ILE A 151 -17.04 2.72 11.19
N MET A 152 -17.03 2.64 9.85
CA MET A 152 -16.10 3.42 9.03
C MET A 152 -16.25 4.92 9.28
N ARG A 153 -17.49 5.46 9.29
CA ARG A 153 -17.73 6.87 9.63
C ARG A 153 -17.23 7.20 11.04
N HIS A 154 -17.52 6.34 12.01
CA HIS A 154 -17.04 6.54 13.39
C HIS A 154 -15.50 6.63 13.45
N PHE A 155 -14.77 5.77 12.72
CA PHE A 155 -13.32 5.85 12.63
C PHE A 155 -12.85 7.14 11.95
N PHE A 156 -13.46 7.56 10.85
CA PHE A 156 -13.05 8.79 10.16
C PHE A 156 -13.29 10.05 11.00
N THR A 157 -14.36 10.10 11.79
CA THR A 157 -14.66 11.24 12.67
C THR A 157 -13.74 11.31 13.89
N ASN A 158 -13.25 10.18 14.40
CA ASN A 158 -12.55 10.13 15.68
C ASN A 158 -11.03 9.90 15.58
N THR A 159 -10.43 9.85 14.38
CA THR A 159 -9.00 9.54 14.20
C THR A 159 -8.17 10.78 13.81
N PRO A 160 -7.81 11.66 14.77
CA PRO A 160 -7.12 12.92 14.48
C PRO A 160 -5.73 12.72 13.87
N ASN A 161 -5.17 11.54 14.11
CA ASN A 161 -3.78 11.20 13.92
C ASN A 161 -3.54 10.23 12.77
N LEU A 162 -4.59 9.81 12.05
CA LEU A 162 -4.46 8.90 10.92
C LEU A 162 -3.71 9.59 9.78
N LYS A 163 -2.78 8.84 9.17
CA LYS A 163 -1.93 9.31 8.07
C LYS A 163 -2.01 8.42 6.84
N ILE A 164 -2.36 7.15 7.02
CA ILE A 164 -2.31 6.14 5.97
C ILE A 164 -3.69 5.51 5.84
N LEU A 165 -4.27 5.65 4.64
CA LEU A 165 -5.49 4.95 4.26
C LEU A 165 -5.14 3.91 3.18
N SER A 166 -5.57 2.68 3.41
CA SER A 166 -5.31 1.57 2.50
C SER A 166 -6.59 0.79 2.19
N LEU A 167 -6.67 0.31 0.95
CA LEU A 167 -7.56 -0.75 0.53
C LEU A 167 -6.73 -1.70 -0.34
N ASP A 168 -6.03 -2.60 0.34
CA ASP A 168 -5.03 -3.51 -0.23
C ASP A 168 -5.48 -4.97 -0.16
N THR A 169 -6.35 -5.36 -1.10
CA THR A 169 -6.85 -6.73 -1.28
C THR A 169 -5.87 -7.66 -2.00
N LYS A 170 -4.63 -7.22 -2.23
CA LYS A 170 -3.56 -8.06 -2.80
C LYS A 170 -2.37 -8.20 -1.88
N PHE A 171 -2.49 -7.70 -0.66
CA PHE A 171 -1.48 -7.74 0.39
C PHE A 171 -0.11 -7.21 -0.06
N ILE A 172 -0.07 -6.22 -0.94
CA ILE A 172 1.17 -5.60 -1.42
C ILE A 172 1.90 -4.94 -0.24
N SER A 173 1.16 -4.24 0.62
CA SER A 173 1.67 -3.64 1.85
C SER A 173 2.23 -4.66 2.86
N TYR A 174 1.84 -5.93 2.77
CA TYR A 174 2.35 -7.00 3.63
C TYR A 174 3.75 -7.45 3.19
N LYS A 175 3.96 -7.56 1.87
CA LYS A 175 5.27 -7.92 1.28
C LYS A 175 6.35 -6.92 1.71
N ILE A 176 6.02 -5.63 1.73
CA ILE A 176 6.94 -4.56 2.16
C ILE A 176 7.33 -4.69 3.64
N ASN A 177 6.43 -5.20 4.48
CA ASN A 177 6.62 -5.27 5.94
C ASN A 177 7.17 -6.62 6.43
N ASN A 178 7.51 -7.55 5.54
CA ASN A 178 7.95 -8.91 5.87
C ASN A 178 6.99 -9.67 6.80
N LYS A 179 5.68 -9.41 6.68
CA LYS A 179 4.63 -10.10 7.43
C LYS A 179 3.80 -10.95 6.48
N ASN A 180 3.42 -12.15 6.90
CA ASN A 180 2.57 -13.02 6.10
C ASN A 180 1.09 -12.78 6.45
N PRO A 181 0.22 -12.49 5.47
CA PRO A 181 -1.22 -12.38 5.70
C PRO A 181 -1.80 -13.74 6.09
N CYS A 182 -2.75 -13.74 7.02
CA CYS A 182 -3.48 -14.95 7.38
C CYS A 182 -4.17 -15.56 6.16
N SER A 183 -4.21 -16.89 6.09
CA SER A 183 -4.91 -17.66 5.05
C SER A 183 -6.36 -17.26 4.91
N PHE A 184 -7.00 -16.78 5.98
CA PHE A 184 -8.37 -16.29 5.94
C PHE A 184 -8.53 -15.05 5.06
N LEU A 185 -7.62 -14.07 5.14
CA LEU A 185 -7.66 -12.91 4.25
C LEU A 185 -7.41 -13.34 2.80
N VAL A 186 -6.47 -14.25 2.59
CA VAL A 186 -6.19 -14.81 1.26
C VAL A 186 -7.33 -15.70 0.76
N LYS A 187 -8.08 -16.39 1.63
CA LYS A 187 -9.24 -17.22 1.25
C LYS A 187 -10.45 -16.37 0.93
N LEU A 188 -10.62 -15.25 1.63
CA LEU A 188 -11.52 -14.20 1.14
C LEU A 188 -11.11 -13.88 -0.29
N ASP A 189 -9.84 -13.58 -0.58
CA ASP A 189 -9.39 -13.33 -1.97
C ASP A 189 -9.44 -14.52 -2.94
N ASN A 190 -9.43 -15.78 -2.47
CA ASN A 190 -9.29 -17.00 -3.29
C ASN A 190 -10.59 -17.77 -3.54
N TYR A 191 -11.76 -17.31 -3.08
CA TYR A 191 -13.04 -17.87 -3.56
C TYR A 191 -13.23 -17.69 -5.10
N ASP A 192 -12.23 -17.12 -5.80
CA ASP A 192 -12.21 -16.75 -7.22
C ASP A 192 -11.18 -17.54 -8.09
N LYS A 193 -10.77 -18.77 -7.75
CA LYS A 193 -9.84 -19.53 -8.62
C LYS A 193 -10.24 -20.92 -9.09
N ASP A 194 -11.30 -21.50 -8.54
CA ASP A 194 -11.73 -22.86 -8.91
C ASP A 194 -13.14 -22.91 -9.55
N ASP A 195 -13.77 -21.77 -9.81
CA ASP A 195 -15.00 -21.71 -10.61
C ASP A 195 -14.79 -20.81 -11.82
N ASP A 196 -14.73 -21.44 -12.99
CA ASP A 196 -14.44 -20.92 -14.32
C ASP A 196 -15.51 -19.95 -14.87
N ASP A 197 -16.28 -19.24 -14.03
CA ASP A 197 -17.36 -18.37 -14.54
C ASP A 197 -17.92 -17.28 -13.59
N ASN A 198 -17.28 -16.93 -12.45
CA ASN A 198 -17.88 -15.92 -11.55
C ASN A 198 -16.89 -14.90 -10.94
N ASP A 199 -16.31 -14.04 -11.78
CA ASP A 199 -15.68 -12.75 -11.39
C ASP A 199 -16.72 -11.73 -10.80
N TYR A 200 -17.97 -12.14 -10.55
CA TYR A 200 -19.11 -11.27 -10.24
C TYR A 200 -19.30 -10.97 -8.74
N TYR A 201 -18.85 -11.85 -7.83
CA TYR A 201 -19.13 -11.71 -6.39
C TYR A 201 -18.18 -10.75 -5.65
N PHE A 202 -16.93 -10.59 -6.10
CA PHE A 202 -15.95 -9.69 -5.49
C PHE A 202 -16.09 -8.22 -5.90
N SER A 203 -16.54 -7.96 -7.14
CA SER A 203 -16.84 -6.60 -7.60
C SER A 203 -17.80 -5.88 -6.64
N TYR A 204 -18.73 -6.63 -6.02
CA TYR A 204 -19.73 -6.07 -5.12
C TYR A 204 -19.16 -5.48 -3.83
N TYR A 205 -18.16 -6.11 -3.20
CA TYR A 205 -17.62 -5.65 -1.91
C TYR A 205 -16.66 -4.48 -2.07
N ASP A 206 -15.72 -4.58 -3.00
CA ASP A 206 -14.77 -3.50 -3.29
C ASP A 206 -15.54 -2.26 -3.78
N HIS A 207 -16.56 -2.45 -4.63
CA HIS A 207 -17.43 -1.39 -5.08
C HIS A 207 -18.23 -0.78 -3.91
N TYR A 208 -18.77 -1.59 -3.01
CA TYR A 208 -19.48 -1.12 -1.83
C TYR A 208 -18.59 -0.26 -0.91
N ILE A 209 -17.37 -0.73 -0.61
CA ILE A 209 -16.41 0.02 0.20
C ILE A 209 -16.04 1.33 -0.50
N LEU A 210 -15.81 1.30 -1.82
CA LEU A 210 -15.44 2.48 -2.60
C LEU A 210 -16.57 3.51 -2.65
N GLU A 211 -17.81 3.10 -2.90
CA GLU A 211 -18.98 3.97 -2.91
C GLU A 211 -19.25 4.59 -1.53
N LEU A 212 -18.99 3.84 -0.45
CA LEU A 212 -19.02 4.40 0.89
C LEU A 212 -17.90 5.42 1.11
N LEU A 213 -16.67 5.11 0.70
CA LEU A 213 -15.53 6.02 0.81
C LEU A 213 -15.80 7.33 0.07
N ILE A 214 -16.35 7.27 -1.14
CA ILE A 214 -16.76 8.44 -1.93
C ILE A 214 -17.83 9.26 -1.20
N LYS A 215 -18.80 8.61 -0.52
CA LYS A 215 -19.80 9.33 0.29
C LYS A 215 -19.16 10.05 1.46
N GLU A 216 -18.20 9.42 2.15
CA GLU A 216 -17.49 10.06 3.26
C GLU A 216 -16.68 11.28 2.81
N THR A 217 -16.12 11.31 1.59
CA THR A 217 -15.44 12.53 1.09
C THR A 217 -16.32 13.78 1.03
N LYS A 218 -17.64 13.63 1.13
CA LYS A 218 -18.62 14.72 1.07
C LYS A 218 -19.11 15.18 2.45
N PHE A 219 -18.80 14.47 3.53
CA PHE A 219 -19.28 14.83 4.87
C PHE A 219 -18.27 15.74 5.59
N PRO A 220 -18.67 16.95 6.04
CA PRO A 220 -17.79 17.88 6.75
C PRO A 220 -17.03 17.26 7.92
N ASP A 221 -17.72 16.44 8.73
CA ASP A 221 -17.15 15.77 9.92
C ASP A 221 -15.98 14.83 9.60
N THR A 222 -15.85 14.40 8.34
CA THR A 222 -14.82 13.44 7.90
C THR A 222 -13.83 14.05 6.91
N ILE A 223 -14.05 15.28 6.43
CA ILE A 223 -13.13 15.93 5.50
C ILE A 223 -11.74 16.12 6.12
N GLN A 224 -11.67 16.46 7.41
CA GLN A 224 -10.40 16.66 8.11
C GLN A 224 -9.50 15.41 8.08
N PHE A 225 -10.12 14.22 8.11
CA PHE A 225 -9.42 12.96 7.98
C PHE A 225 -8.68 12.86 6.63
N PHE A 226 -9.34 13.23 5.53
CA PHE A 226 -8.75 13.16 4.18
C PHE A 226 -7.65 14.20 3.99
N ILE A 227 -7.81 15.42 4.54
CA ILE A 227 -6.81 16.49 4.46
C ILE A 227 -5.46 16.08 5.09
N ASN A 228 -5.52 15.25 6.14
CA ASN A 228 -4.35 14.81 6.90
C ASN A 228 -3.63 13.59 6.29
N LEU A 229 -4.17 12.99 5.22
CA LEU A 229 -3.57 11.80 4.61
C LEU A 229 -2.21 12.11 3.97
N THR A 230 -1.23 11.29 4.32
CA THR A 230 0.12 11.32 3.75
C THR A 230 0.43 10.11 2.89
N GLU A 231 -0.30 9.01 3.08
CA GLU A 231 -0.16 7.80 2.25
C GLU A 231 -1.52 7.25 1.86
N LEU A 232 -1.66 6.92 0.58
CA LEU A 232 -2.86 6.33 0.01
C LEU A 232 -2.49 5.07 -0.79
N VAL A 233 -3.14 3.96 -0.47
CA VAL A 233 -2.96 2.68 -1.14
C VAL A 233 -4.31 2.18 -1.65
N LEU A 234 -4.47 2.05 -2.97
CA LEU A 234 -5.71 1.57 -3.60
C LEU A 234 -5.39 0.53 -4.69
N ILE A 235 -5.45 -0.75 -4.31
CA ILE A 235 -5.00 -1.90 -5.14
C ILE A 235 -6.17 -2.75 -5.66
N ILE A 236 -7.40 -2.31 -5.45
CA ILE A 236 -8.61 -2.98 -5.96
C ILE A 236 -8.72 -2.90 -7.49
N LYS A 237 -9.38 -3.90 -8.07
CA LYS A 237 -9.72 -3.91 -9.51
C LYS A 237 -10.84 -2.91 -9.84
N GLU A 238 -11.66 -2.49 -8.88
CA GLU A 238 -12.74 -1.55 -9.17
C GLU A 238 -12.24 -0.20 -9.71
N SER A 239 -13.07 0.43 -10.56
CA SER A 239 -12.70 1.72 -11.14
C SER A 239 -12.72 2.83 -10.10
N LYS A 240 -11.60 3.53 -9.98
CA LYS A 240 -11.36 4.52 -8.92
C LYS A 240 -11.54 5.98 -9.38
N TYR A 241 -12.01 6.22 -10.59
CA TYR A 241 -12.07 7.58 -11.15
C TYR A 241 -12.84 8.57 -10.24
N LYS A 242 -13.97 8.14 -9.65
CA LYS A 242 -14.78 8.97 -8.75
C LYS A 242 -14.03 9.33 -7.47
N ILE A 243 -13.36 8.35 -6.85
CA ILE A 243 -12.62 8.62 -5.61
C ILE A 243 -11.39 9.48 -5.90
N PHE A 244 -10.69 9.25 -7.01
CA PHE A 244 -9.58 10.11 -7.42
C PHE A 244 -10.03 11.55 -7.67
N SER A 245 -11.20 11.73 -8.30
CA SER A 245 -11.83 13.04 -8.47
C SER A 245 -12.05 13.74 -7.12
N SER A 246 -12.74 13.08 -6.18
CA SER A 246 -12.97 13.61 -4.83
C SER A 246 -11.67 13.94 -4.09
N LEU A 247 -10.74 12.97 -4.04
CA LEU A 247 -9.50 13.14 -3.28
C LEU A 247 -8.59 14.21 -3.91
N SER A 248 -8.63 14.42 -5.23
CA SER A 248 -7.86 15.49 -5.89
C SER A 248 -8.22 16.89 -5.39
N GLN A 249 -9.45 17.07 -4.90
CA GLN A 249 -9.98 18.34 -4.41
C GLN A 249 -9.78 18.54 -2.90
N ILE A 250 -9.42 17.49 -2.17
CA ILE A 250 -9.41 17.48 -0.69
C ILE A 250 -8.00 17.20 -0.16
N CYS A 251 -7.32 16.22 -0.75
CA CYS A 251 -6.01 15.76 -0.32
C CYS A 251 -4.91 16.48 -1.11
N HIS A 252 -4.03 17.19 -0.39
CA HIS A 252 -2.89 17.89 -0.97
C HIS A 252 -1.54 17.52 -0.33
N ASN A 253 -1.56 16.64 0.68
CA ASN A 253 -0.39 16.25 1.48
C ASN A 253 0.04 14.80 1.28
N ILE A 254 -0.46 14.10 0.24
CA ILE A 254 -0.07 12.72 -0.04
C ILE A 254 1.39 12.70 -0.51
N GLN A 255 2.24 12.05 0.27
CA GLN A 255 3.66 11.84 0.00
C GLN A 255 3.94 10.47 -0.60
N LYS A 256 3.07 9.49 -0.35
CA LYS A 256 3.20 8.14 -0.89
C LYS A 256 1.88 7.67 -1.50
N LEU A 257 1.90 7.33 -2.78
CA LEU A 257 0.73 6.91 -3.52
C LEU A 257 1.02 5.57 -4.20
N ILE A 258 0.23 4.55 -3.86
CA ILE A 258 0.31 3.21 -4.46
C ILE A 258 -1.04 2.87 -5.08
N VAL A 259 -1.10 2.69 -6.39
CA VAL A 259 -2.36 2.56 -7.12
C VAL A 259 -2.28 1.45 -8.16
N LYS A 260 -3.36 0.68 -8.29
CA LYS A 260 -3.59 -0.22 -9.43
C LYS A 260 -4.62 0.39 -10.37
N VAL A 261 -4.35 0.41 -11.68
CA VAL A 261 -5.37 0.79 -12.68
C VAL A 261 -6.08 -0.46 -13.18
N ASN A 262 -7.40 -0.39 -13.34
CA ASN A 262 -8.18 -1.53 -13.82
C ASN A 262 -7.99 -1.73 -15.33
N PHE A 263 -7.03 -2.56 -15.72
CA PHE A 263 -6.83 -2.92 -17.11
C PHE A 263 -6.73 -4.45 -17.27
N PRO A 264 -7.62 -5.07 -18.06
CA PRO A 264 -7.40 -6.44 -18.49
C PRO A 264 -6.25 -6.44 -19.51
N THR A 265 -5.13 -7.05 -19.14
CA THR A 265 -3.89 -7.06 -19.94
C THR A 265 -4.04 -7.72 -21.33
N TYR A 266 -5.12 -8.47 -21.60
CA TYR A 266 -5.18 -9.38 -22.76
C TYR A 266 -6.51 -9.41 -23.54
N VAL A 267 -7.46 -8.50 -23.30
CA VAL A 267 -8.75 -8.51 -24.01
C VAL A 267 -8.85 -7.31 -24.95
N SER A 268 -9.32 -7.53 -26.18
CA SER A 268 -9.73 -6.45 -27.07
C SER A 268 -10.83 -5.62 -26.38
N CYS A 269 -10.42 -4.48 -25.83
CA CYS A 269 -11.32 -3.65 -25.05
C CYS A 269 -12.33 -2.95 -25.97
N GLY A 270 -13.63 -3.17 -25.72
CA GLY A 270 -14.69 -2.40 -26.37
C GLY A 270 -14.59 -0.91 -26.03
N PHE A 271 -15.12 -0.06 -26.90
CA PHE A 271 -15.01 1.41 -26.82
C PHE A 271 -15.42 1.99 -25.44
N GLY A 272 -16.49 1.47 -24.82
CA GLY A 272 -16.94 1.92 -23.50
C GLY A 272 -15.97 1.59 -22.36
N MET A 273 -15.30 0.43 -22.42
CA MET A 273 -14.31 0.04 -21.40
C MET A 273 -13.05 0.91 -21.50
N MET A 274 -12.63 1.22 -22.73
CA MET A 274 -11.52 2.16 -22.98
C MET A 274 -11.83 3.56 -22.44
N GLN A 275 -13.05 4.07 -22.59
CA GLN A 275 -13.44 5.36 -21.99
C GLN A 275 -13.36 5.35 -20.46
N GLY A 276 -13.77 4.26 -19.81
CA GLY A 276 -13.64 4.09 -18.36
C GLY A 276 -12.18 4.17 -17.89
N ILE A 277 -11.28 3.47 -18.60
CA ILE A 277 -9.84 3.49 -18.33
C ILE A 277 -9.26 4.89 -18.50
N ILE A 278 -9.57 5.57 -19.62
CA ILE A 278 -9.10 6.94 -19.87
C ILE A 278 -9.59 7.88 -18.77
N SER A 279 -10.85 7.75 -18.34
CA SER A 279 -11.40 8.52 -17.23
C SER A 279 -10.63 8.26 -15.94
N GLU A 280 -10.37 7.00 -15.58
CA GLU A 280 -9.62 6.66 -14.37
C GLU A 280 -8.20 7.22 -14.39
N VAL A 281 -7.49 7.10 -15.51
CA VAL A 281 -6.15 7.66 -15.70
C VAL A 281 -6.15 9.18 -15.58
N ASN A 282 -7.12 9.85 -16.20
CA ASN A 282 -7.22 11.31 -16.13
C ASN A 282 -7.44 11.81 -14.71
N HIS A 283 -8.33 11.15 -13.94
CA HIS A 283 -8.57 11.54 -12.56
C HIS A 283 -7.40 11.17 -11.64
N LEU A 284 -6.69 10.06 -11.90
CA LEU A 284 -5.44 9.76 -11.20
C LEU A 284 -4.38 10.82 -11.47
N ALA A 285 -4.23 11.25 -12.73
CA ALA A 285 -3.32 12.34 -13.09
C ALA A 285 -3.69 13.66 -12.39
N SER A 286 -4.98 13.96 -12.25
CA SER A 286 -5.45 15.13 -11.47
C SER A 286 -5.09 15.00 -9.98
N LEU A 287 -5.25 13.81 -9.39
CA LEU A 287 -4.83 13.56 -8.00
C LEU A 287 -3.33 13.75 -7.83
N ILE A 288 -2.51 13.28 -8.77
CA ILE A 288 -1.04 13.49 -8.74
C ILE A 288 -0.71 14.98 -8.78
N ARG A 289 -1.33 15.73 -9.70
CA ARG A 289 -1.11 17.19 -9.84
C ARG A 289 -1.49 17.98 -8.59
N SER A 290 -2.50 17.52 -7.85
CA SER A 290 -2.98 18.24 -6.68
C SER A 290 -2.11 18.05 -5.43
N GLN A 291 -1.12 17.15 -5.46
CA GLN A 291 -0.23 16.94 -4.31
C GLN A 291 0.91 17.96 -4.28
N HIS A 292 1.23 18.46 -3.09
CA HIS A 292 2.32 19.42 -2.91
C HIS A 292 3.71 18.79 -2.90
N ASN A 293 3.82 17.52 -2.46
CA ASN A 293 5.11 16.88 -2.24
C ASN A 293 5.00 15.36 -2.34
N LEU A 294 4.65 14.83 -3.51
CA LEU A 294 4.64 13.40 -3.74
C LEU A 294 6.07 12.86 -3.85
N VAL A 295 6.46 12.00 -2.91
CA VAL A 295 7.83 11.46 -2.80
C VAL A 295 7.94 10.06 -3.39
N HIS A 296 6.90 9.24 -3.24
CA HIS A 296 6.87 7.85 -3.68
C HIS A 296 5.61 7.58 -4.49
N PHE A 297 5.80 7.10 -5.72
CA PHE A 297 4.71 6.68 -6.58
C PHE A 297 4.94 5.27 -7.09
N GLU A 298 3.96 4.40 -6.84
CA GLU A 298 3.98 3.02 -7.30
C GLU A 298 2.66 2.72 -8.05
N LEU A 299 2.79 2.21 -9.26
CA LEU A 299 1.68 2.02 -10.19
C LEU A 299 1.64 0.58 -10.70
N PHE A 300 0.46 -0.04 -10.67
CA PHE A 300 0.23 -1.39 -11.17
C PHE A 300 -0.70 -1.39 -12.39
N ASP A 301 -0.38 -2.28 -13.35
CA ASP A 301 -1.25 -2.69 -14.44
C ASP A 301 -1.77 -1.53 -15.31
N ILE A 302 -0.96 -0.49 -15.51
CA ILE A 302 -1.30 0.66 -16.36
C ILE A 302 -1.20 0.27 -17.86
N PRO A 303 -2.21 0.59 -18.69
CA PRO A 303 -2.14 0.36 -20.13
C PRO A 303 -1.27 1.39 -20.85
N GLU A 304 -0.87 1.05 -22.08
CA GLU A 304 -0.03 1.89 -22.95
C GLU A 304 -0.64 3.28 -23.18
N THR A 305 -1.97 3.36 -23.31
CA THR A 305 -2.67 4.64 -23.52
C THR A 305 -2.61 5.58 -22.31
N GLY A 306 -2.34 5.05 -21.11
CA GLY A 306 -2.42 5.81 -19.87
C GLY A 306 -1.07 6.26 -19.30
N ILE A 307 0.00 5.49 -19.53
CA ILE A 307 1.30 5.73 -18.87
C ILE A 307 1.86 7.13 -19.18
N ASN A 308 1.74 7.59 -20.42
CA ASN A 308 2.24 8.91 -20.83
C ASN A 308 1.54 10.04 -20.09
N LYS A 309 0.23 9.91 -19.86
CA LYS A 309 -0.54 10.91 -19.12
C LYS A 309 -0.12 11.00 -17.66
N ILE A 310 0.19 9.85 -17.05
CA ILE A 310 0.70 9.78 -15.68
C ILE A 310 2.09 10.38 -15.59
N LEU A 311 3.01 10.00 -16.48
CA LEU A 311 4.38 10.54 -16.49
C LEU A 311 4.40 12.05 -16.78
N GLU A 312 3.52 12.54 -17.66
CA GLU A 312 3.30 13.97 -17.88
C GLU A 312 2.89 14.68 -16.59
N SER A 313 1.93 14.13 -15.85
CA SER A 313 1.48 14.73 -14.58
C SER A 313 2.60 14.78 -13.52
N LEU A 314 3.44 13.75 -13.46
CA LEU A 314 4.61 13.71 -12.57
C LEU A 314 5.65 14.76 -12.97
N LYS A 315 5.93 14.90 -14.26
CA LYS A 315 6.80 15.96 -14.79
C LYS A 315 6.28 17.35 -14.41
N GLU A 316 4.99 17.60 -14.64
CA GLU A 316 4.38 18.92 -14.44
C GLU A 316 4.39 19.36 -12.97
N SER A 317 4.19 18.43 -12.03
CA SER A 317 3.91 18.78 -10.63
C SER A 317 4.87 18.19 -9.60
N GLN A 318 5.52 17.06 -9.88
CA GLN A 318 6.31 16.28 -8.92
C GLN A 318 7.79 16.11 -9.28
N HIS A 319 8.29 16.85 -10.27
CA HIS A 319 9.67 16.73 -10.75
C HIS A 319 10.73 16.99 -9.67
N ASN A 320 10.44 17.86 -8.69
CA ASN A 320 11.35 18.19 -7.60
C ASN A 320 11.20 17.29 -6.37
N SER A 321 10.00 16.73 -6.14
CA SER A 321 9.65 15.99 -4.92
C SER A 321 9.87 14.48 -5.05
N LEU A 322 9.65 13.92 -6.24
CA LEU A 322 9.61 12.49 -6.45
C LEU A 322 11.00 11.86 -6.31
N LYS A 323 11.09 10.85 -5.43
CA LYS A 323 12.31 10.07 -5.15
C LYS A 323 12.17 8.61 -5.53
N THR A 324 10.97 8.06 -5.54
CA THR A 324 10.75 6.66 -5.90
C THR A 324 9.65 6.56 -6.95
N LEU A 325 9.96 5.91 -8.07
CA LEU A 325 9.02 5.55 -9.12
C LEU A 325 9.09 4.03 -9.36
N ILE A 326 7.98 3.34 -9.13
CA ILE A 326 7.89 1.90 -9.35
C ILE A 326 6.71 1.63 -10.29
N LEU A 327 7.00 0.97 -11.40
CA LEU A 327 6.01 0.53 -12.38
C LEU A 327 5.97 -0.99 -12.36
N ASN A 328 4.81 -1.55 -12.03
CA ASN A 328 4.58 -2.98 -11.98
C ASN A 328 3.62 -3.38 -13.09
N ASN A 329 4.02 -4.34 -13.93
CA ASN A 329 3.20 -4.84 -15.05
C ASN A 329 2.65 -3.74 -15.97
N ALA A 330 3.38 -2.63 -16.10
CA ALA A 330 2.98 -1.53 -16.98
C ALA A 330 3.20 -1.93 -18.43
N LEU A 331 2.20 -1.70 -19.30
CA LEU A 331 2.35 -1.89 -20.74
C LEU A 331 3.08 -0.68 -21.33
N ILE A 332 4.34 -0.86 -21.68
CA ILE A 332 5.24 0.19 -22.18
C ILE A 332 5.79 -0.28 -23.52
N SER A 333 4.97 -0.10 -24.56
CA SER A 333 5.40 -0.30 -25.94
C SER A 333 6.12 0.99 -26.36
N TYR A 334 7.40 0.87 -26.69
CA TYR A 334 8.24 1.98 -27.15
C TYR A 334 7.83 2.40 -28.57
N ASN A 335 6.61 2.90 -28.74
CA ASN A 335 6.05 3.38 -30.01
C ASN A 335 6.12 4.91 -30.17
N ASN A 336 6.53 5.65 -29.14
CA ASN A 336 6.91 7.08 -29.17
C ASN A 336 7.69 7.49 -27.87
N SER A 337 8.81 6.82 -27.57
CA SER A 337 9.94 7.13 -26.67
C SER A 337 9.65 7.99 -25.43
N THR A 338 8.51 7.74 -24.78
CA THR A 338 7.95 8.74 -23.88
C THR A 338 8.54 8.63 -22.48
N ILE A 339 8.89 7.41 -22.05
CA ILE A 339 9.34 7.21 -20.67
C ILE A 339 10.71 7.85 -20.39
N LEU A 340 11.71 7.63 -21.25
CA LEU A 340 13.04 8.25 -21.10
C LEU A 340 12.92 9.78 -21.17
N PHE A 341 12.06 10.28 -22.08
CA PHE A 341 11.77 11.71 -22.18
C PHE A 341 11.22 12.29 -20.87
N TYR A 342 10.28 11.62 -20.20
CA TYR A 342 9.75 12.11 -18.92
C TYR A 342 10.76 11.96 -17.78
N LEU A 343 11.53 10.86 -17.75
CA LEU A 343 12.55 10.62 -16.72
C LEU A 343 13.61 11.72 -16.67
N LYS A 344 13.93 12.36 -17.80
CA LYS A 344 14.83 13.53 -17.87
C LYS A 344 14.48 14.66 -16.89
N TYR A 345 13.20 14.81 -16.58
CA TYR A 345 12.71 15.85 -15.66
C TYR A 345 12.74 15.41 -14.19
N LEU A 346 12.83 14.11 -13.91
CA LEU A 346 12.73 13.54 -12.56
C LEU A 346 14.11 13.33 -11.92
N GLN A 347 14.94 14.38 -11.89
CA GLN A 347 16.37 14.31 -11.52
C GLN A 347 16.62 13.96 -10.04
N ASN A 348 15.60 14.09 -9.19
CA ASN A 348 15.66 13.76 -7.76
C ASN A 348 15.32 12.30 -7.45
N LEU A 349 15.03 11.49 -8.48
CA LEU A 349 14.82 10.05 -8.32
C LEU A 349 16.03 9.38 -7.66
N GLN A 350 15.73 8.55 -6.66
CA GLN A 350 16.65 7.72 -5.88
C GLN A 350 16.42 6.23 -6.12
N GLU A 351 15.19 5.85 -6.47
CA GLU A 351 14.80 4.49 -6.80
C GLU A 351 13.88 4.49 -8.03
N LEU A 352 14.24 3.69 -9.03
CA LEU A 352 13.46 3.48 -10.25
C LEU A 352 13.34 1.97 -10.50
N LYS A 353 12.11 1.48 -10.64
CA LYS A 353 11.86 0.06 -10.89
C LYS A 353 10.84 -0.15 -12.00
N PHE A 354 11.21 -1.00 -12.94
CA PHE A 354 10.31 -1.62 -13.91
C PHE A 354 10.20 -3.08 -13.54
N ASN A 355 9.08 -3.47 -12.93
CA ASN A 355 8.86 -4.82 -12.46
C ASN A 355 7.90 -5.51 -13.41
N LYS A 356 8.44 -6.43 -14.23
CA LYS A 356 7.66 -7.18 -15.23
C LYS A 356 6.85 -6.27 -16.15
N CYS A 357 7.44 -5.14 -16.57
CA CYS A 357 6.80 -4.27 -17.55
C CYS A 357 6.67 -5.00 -18.89
N ILE A 358 5.56 -4.76 -19.61
CA ILE A 358 5.21 -5.54 -20.80
C ILE A 358 5.58 -4.73 -22.04
N CYS A 359 6.28 -5.35 -22.99
CA CYS A 359 6.55 -4.77 -24.30
C CYS A 359 6.42 -5.84 -25.38
N ASN A 360 5.68 -5.55 -26.45
CA ASN A 360 5.54 -6.50 -27.55
C ASN A 360 6.87 -6.66 -28.32
N ARG A 361 7.32 -7.90 -28.53
CA ARG A 361 8.60 -8.16 -29.24
C ARG A 361 8.62 -7.62 -30.65
N ASN A 362 7.52 -7.79 -31.39
CA ASN A 362 7.44 -7.33 -32.78
C ASN A 362 7.58 -5.81 -32.84
N ILE A 363 6.96 -5.08 -31.90
CA ILE A 363 7.12 -3.64 -31.79
C ILE A 363 8.59 -3.27 -31.55
N PHE A 364 9.23 -3.88 -30.55
CA PHE A 364 10.63 -3.62 -30.24
C PHE A 364 11.57 -3.88 -31.43
N TYR A 365 11.48 -5.05 -32.05
CA TYR A 365 12.36 -5.42 -33.17
C TYR A 365 12.06 -4.61 -34.43
N ASN A 366 10.80 -4.27 -34.69
CA ASN A 366 10.45 -3.36 -35.78
C ASN A 366 11.05 -1.97 -35.56
N ASN A 367 10.99 -1.44 -34.33
CA ASN A 367 11.54 -0.13 -34.02
C ASN A 367 13.06 -0.12 -34.10
N LYS A 368 13.69 -1.21 -33.67
CA LYS A 368 15.14 -1.43 -33.84
C LYS A 368 15.54 -1.50 -35.31
N PHE A 369 14.78 -2.23 -36.13
CA PHE A 369 15.06 -2.39 -37.56
C PHE A 369 14.90 -1.06 -38.32
N ASN A 370 13.82 -0.33 -38.04
CA ASN A 370 13.51 0.95 -38.67
C ASN A 370 14.27 2.14 -38.06
N LYS A 371 15.10 1.92 -37.03
CA LYS A 371 15.81 2.97 -36.27
C LYS A 371 14.88 4.10 -35.80
N ILE A 372 13.75 3.73 -35.23
CA ILE A 372 12.78 4.67 -34.65
C ILE A 372 12.70 4.51 -33.14
N ASP A 373 12.02 5.45 -32.47
CA ASP A 373 11.88 5.46 -31.01
C ASP A 373 13.25 5.48 -30.32
N ILE A 374 13.48 4.75 -29.22
CA ILE A 374 14.76 4.64 -28.50
C ILE A 374 15.97 4.22 -29.35
N PHE A 375 15.77 3.84 -30.62
CA PHE A 375 16.83 3.52 -31.58
C PHE A 375 17.07 4.62 -32.62
N ASP A 376 16.30 5.71 -32.56
CA ASP A 376 16.45 6.88 -33.41
C ASP A 376 17.67 7.70 -32.98
N GLU A 377 18.74 7.60 -33.79
CA GLU A 377 20.03 8.27 -33.56
C GLU A 377 19.92 9.81 -33.63
N GLU A 378 18.91 10.35 -34.33
CA GLU A 378 18.72 11.81 -34.47
C GLU A 378 18.01 12.43 -33.26
N LYS A 379 17.16 11.67 -32.57
CA LYS A 379 16.38 12.17 -31.41
C LYS A 379 17.13 12.17 -30.09
N ASN A 380 18.32 11.57 -30.05
CA ASN A 380 19.28 11.57 -28.94
C ASN A 380 18.62 11.57 -27.54
N TYR A 381 17.90 10.51 -27.18
CA TYR A 381 17.15 10.43 -25.92
C TYR A 381 18.02 10.45 -24.67
N GLU A 382 19.31 10.15 -24.82
CA GLU A 382 20.30 10.31 -23.77
C GLU A 382 20.62 11.79 -23.51
N GLU A 383 20.33 12.69 -24.46
CA GLU A 383 20.65 14.11 -24.37
C GLU A 383 19.88 14.80 -23.25
N GLY A 384 20.62 15.10 -22.18
CA GLY A 384 20.09 15.71 -20.97
C GLY A 384 19.35 14.75 -20.05
N LEU A 385 19.27 13.45 -20.37
CA LEU A 385 18.86 12.43 -19.41
C LEU A 385 19.97 12.25 -18.39
N TRP A 386 19.75 12.77 -17.18
CA TRP A 386 20.72 12.71 -16.09
C TRP A 386 19.99 12.49 -14.77
N LEU A 387 20.29 11.37 -14.10
CA LEU A 387 19.66 10.95 -12.85
C LEU A 387 20.73 10.88 -11.74
N PRO A 388 21.24 12.03 -11.27
CA PRO A 388 22.41 12.09 -10.40
C PRO A 388 22.20 11.41 -9.04
N ASN A 389 20.94 11.30 -8.60
CA ASN A 389 20.59 10.80 -7.27
C ASN A 389 20.16 9.32 -7.28
N LEU A 390 20.10 8.67 -8.45
CA LEU A 390 19.56 7.32 -8.60
C LEU A 390 20.53 6.29 -8.00
N LYS A 391 20.09 5.62 -6.94
CA LYS A 391 20.87 4.62 -6.17
C LYS A 391 20.41 3.20 -6.45
N TYR A 392 19.13 3.02 -6.76
CA TYR A 392 18.52 1.72 -6.97
C TYR A 392 17.80 1.71 -8.32
N LEU A 393 18.22 0.79 -9.18
CA LEU A 393 17.61 0.55 -10.48
C LEU A 393 17.29 -0.93 -10.63
N GLN A 394 16.07 -1.23 -11.06
CA GLN A 394 15.65 -2.55 -11.49
C GLN A 394 14.89 -2.40 -12.80
N VAL A 395 15.26 -3.18 -13.82
CA VAL A 395 14.62 -3.12 -15.14
C VAL A 395 14.32 -4.54 -15.61
N ASP A 396 13.09 -4.97 -15.37
CA ASP A 396 12.60 -6.30 -15.73
C ASP A 396 11.43 -6.14 -16.69
N TYR A 397 11.65 -6.51 -17.95
CA TYR A 397 10.60 -6.60 -18.97
C TYR A 397 10.21 -8.04 -19.27
N ILE A 398 8.94 -8.22 -19.60
CA ILE A 398 8.37 -9.44 -20.17
C ILE A 398 7.72 -9.10 -21.53
N ASP A 399 7.59 -10.11 -22.37
CA ASP A 399 6.86 -9.98 -23.63
C ASP A 399 5.36 -10.26 -23.48
N GLU A 400 4.64 -10.22 -24.60
CA GLU A 400 3.20 -10.48 -24.66
C GLU A 400 2.79 -11.89 -24.16
N ASN A 401 3.73 -12.83 -24.08
CA ASN A 401 3.52 -14.20 -23.62
C ASN A 401 4.06 -14.43 -22.20
N GLU A 402 4.32 -13.36 -21.44
CA GLU A 402 4.89 -13.38 -20.09
C GLU A 402 6.29 -13.99 -19.99
N VAL A 403 7.00 -14.08 -21.12
CA VAL A 403 8.39 -14.56 -21.14
C VAL A 403 9.34 -13.39 -20.92
N GLU A 404 10.38 -13.61 -20.12
CA GLU A 404 11.41 -12.61 -19.85
C GLU A 404 12.01 -12.01 -21.13
N PHE A 405 11.95 -10.70 -21.27
CA PHE A 405 12.47 -9.95 -22.41
C PHE A 405 13.82 -9.32 -22.08
N LYS A 406 14.85 -10.17 -22.01
CA LYS A 406 16.21 -9.80 -21.61
C LYS A 406 16.83 -8.71 -22.49
N ASP A 407 16.64 -8.77 -23.81
CA ASP A 407 17.24 -7.82 -24.75
C ASP A 407 16.83 -6.37 -24.44
N LEU A 408 15.52 -6.14 -24.24
CA LEU A 408 14.99 -4.82 -23.89
C LEU A 408 15.42 -4.40 -22.49
N SER A 409 15.34 -5.34 -21.53
CA SER A 409 15.73 -5.10 -20.13
C SER A 409 17.18 -4.63 -20.01
N LEU A 410 18.11 -5.33 -20.68
CA LEU A 410 19.54 -5.00 -20.71
C LEU A 410 19.80 -3.70 -21.47
N PHE A 411 19.12 -3.49 -22.60
CA PHE A 411 19.27 -2.26 -23.39
C PHE A 411 18.92 -1.01 -22.57
N LEU A 412 17.73 -0.99 -21.96
CA LEU A 412 17.28 0.13 -21.14
C LEU A 412 18.12 0.31 -19.87
N SER A 413 18.48 -0.80 -19.21
CA SER A 413 19.39 -0.75 -18.07
C SER A 413 20.70 -0.07 -18.44
N SER A 414 21.27 -0.41 -19.60
CA SER A 414 22.54 0.18 -20.04
C SER A 414 22.46 1.70 -20.23
N ILE A 415 21.35 2.21 -20.78
CA ILE A 415 21.11 3.64 -20.93
C ILE A 415 20.99 4.31 -19.56
N LEU A 416 20.12 3.78 -18.69
CA LEU A 416 19.85 4.37 -17.38
C LEU A 416 21.07 4.34 -16.46
N ILE A 417 21.88 3.28 -16.51
CA ILE A 417 23.14 3.16 -15.75
C ILE A 417 24.14 4.23 -16.21
N LYS A 418 24.33 4.43 -17.53
CA LYS A 418 25.22 5.48 -18.04
C LYS A 418 24.81 6.87 -17.57
N CYS A 419 23.51 7.12 -17.44
CA CYS A 419 22.94 8.38 -16.99
C CYS A 419 22.89 8.54 -15.45
N SER A 420 23.38 7.55 -14.68
CA SER A 420 23.20 7.48 -13.22
C SER A 420 24.50 7.15 -12.50
N PRO A 421 25.29 8.15 -12.06
CA PRO A 421 26.65 7.96 -11.57
C PRO A 421 26.74 7.22 -10.23
N LEU A 422 25.65 7.17 -9.46
CA LEU A 422 25.60 6.52 -8.14
C LEU A 422 25.24 5.02 -8.21
N ILE A 423 24.83 4.52 -9.38
CA ILE A 423 24.62 3.08 -9.57
C ILE A 423 25.99 2.43 -9.64
N THR A 424 26.37 1.75 -8.56
CA THR A 424 27.54 0.88 -8.60
C THR A 424 27.18 -0.32 -9.47
N VAL A 425 27.85 -0.42 -10.62
CA VAL A 425 27.85 -1.65 -11.41
C VAL A 425 28.58 -2.69 -10.57
N ASN A 426 27.84 -3.40 -9.73
CA ASN A 426 28.36 -4.64 -9.15
C ASN A 426 28.47 -5.61 -10.34
N SER A 427 29.72 -5.76 -10.78
CA SER A 427 30.22 -6.61 -11.87
C SER A 427 29.72 -8.04 -11.80
#